data_AF-A0A0A0JHX5-F1
#
_entry.id   AF-A0A0A0JHX5-F1
#
_cell.length_a   1.000
_cell.length_b   1.000
_cell.length_c   1.000
_cell.angle_alpha   90.00
_cell.angle_beta   90.00
_cell.angle_gamma   90.00
#
_symmetry.space_group_name_H-M   'P 1'
#
loop_
_entity.id
_entity.type
_entity.pdbx_description
1 polymer ?
#
loop_
_entity_poly.entity_id
_entity_poly.type
_entity_poly.pdbx_seq_one_letter_code
_entity_poly.pdbx_strand_id
1 'polypeptide(L)'
;TLIPAAFGGRAPADDTATIPGWGVVPGQAARDWVASNLDHPSTNDAGTDSTKSGFVWLRRLFTDPTGRDLVAMDSRQRRFHGGLRRFLELRDPTCRVPWCDAPAVHVDHTRSVHDGGATSAGNGDGLCERHNQVKEHDGWHFTVQSTGLDGTGPHHLRIHTPTGTSYDSTAPPIHGEGWTPPTLRDSAHDWIPDHATEAWHDDWHDAWA
;
A
#
# COMPACT_ATOMS: atom_id res chain seq x y z
N THR A 1 -2.70 -7.77 -6.36
CA THR A 1 -1.84 -7.00 -7.27
C THR A 1 -2.11 -5.53 -7.02
N LEU A 2 -1.07 -4.72 -6.81
CA LEU A 2 -1.22 -3.26 -6.86
C LEU A 2 -1.31 -2.87 -8.33
N ILE A 3 -2.28 -2.05 -8.69
CA ILE A 3 -2.49 -1.57 -10.05
C ILE A 3 -2.44 -0.05 -10.00
N PRO A 4 -1.28 0.56 -10.31
CA PRO A 4 -1.07 2.01 -10.25
C PRO A 4 -2.08 2.83 -11.07
N ALA A 5 -2.63 2.28 -12.15
CA ALA A 5 -3.55 2.99 -13.04
C ALA A 5 -4.97 3.22 -12.48
N ALA A 6 -5.32 2.64 -11.32
CA ALA A 6 -6.61 2.89 -10.67
C ALA A 6 -6.68 4.27 -9.96
N PHE A 7 -5.57 5.01 -9.90
CA PHE A 7 -5.41 6.23 -9.11
C PHE A 7 -5.38 7.52 -9.95
N GLY A 8 -5.76 7.46 -11.23
CA GLY A 8 -5.49 8.54 -12.19
C GLY A 8 -3.99 8.66 -12.49
N GLY A 9 -3.61 9.59 -13.37
CA GLY A 9 -2.19 9.83 -13.72
C GLY A 9 -1.66 8.93 -14.83
N ARG A 10 -0.33 8.95 -15.03
CA ARG A 10 0.36 8.22 -16.11
C ARG A 10 1.47 7.37 -15.53
N ALA A 11 1.38 6.05 -15.75
CA ALA A 11 2.47 5.11 -15.49
C ALA A 11 3.49 5.15 -16.66
N PRO A 12 4.78 4.86 -16.40
CA PRO A 12 5.77 4.65 -17.46
C PRO A 12 5.38 3.53 -18.43
N ALA A 13 5.94 3.55 -19.64
CA ALA A 13 5.67 2.51 -20.65
C ALA A 13 6.22 1.13 -20.25
N ASP A 14 7.24 1.12 -19.39
CA ASP A 14 7.91 -0.04 -18.81
C ASP A 14 7.50 -0.27 -17.34
N ASP A 15 6.31 0.22 -16.95
CA ASP A 15 5.79 -0.01 -15.61
C ASP A 15 5.58 -1.51 -15.32
N THR A 16 5.63 -1.85 -14.04
CA THR A 16 5.51 -3.24 -13.59
C THR A 16 4.48 -3.37 -12.48
N ALA A 17 3.93 -4.58 -12.35
CA ALA A 17 3.06 -4.95 -11.24
C ALA A 17 3.62 -6.19 -10.54
N THR A 18 3.50 -6.25 -9.22
CA THR A 18 3.87 -7.43 -8.45
C THR A 18 2.64 -8.23 -8.05
N ILE A 19 2.65 -9.52 -8.39
CA ILE A 19 1.66 -10.50 -7.96
C ILE A 19 2.24 -11.25 -6.75
N PRO A 20 1.63 -11.14 -5.56
CA PRO A 20 2.09 -11.85 -4.38
C PRO A 20 2.22 -13.35 -4.64
N GLY A 21 3.41 -13.91 -4.37
CA GLY A 21 3.72 -15.33 -4.59
C GLY A 21 4.13 -15.72 -6.01
N TRP A 22 3.99 -14.83 -7.00
CA TRP A 22 4.29 -15.10 -8.42
C TRP A 22 5.36 -14.17 -9.00
N GLY A 23 5.57 -13.00 -8.40
CA GLY A 23 6.62 -12.06 -8.79
C GLY A 23 6.14 -10.94 -9.70
N VAL A 24 7.05 -10.39 -10.49
CA VAL A 24 6.84 -9.19 -11.30
C VAL A 24 6.28 -9.56 -12.68
N VAL A 25 5.28 -8.81 -13.13
CA VAL A 25 4.70 -8.89 -14.48
C VAL A 25 4.67 -7.49 -15.11
N PRO A 26 4.60 -7.37 -16.45
CA PRO A 26 4.38 -6.08 -17.10
C PRO A 26 3.09 -5.42 -16.59
N GLY A 27 3.16 -4.13 -16.27
CA GLY A 27 2.03 -3.39 -15.70
C GLY A 27 0.82 -3.40 -16.62
N GLN A 28 1.05 -3.25 -17.93
CA GLN A 28 -0.02 -3.31 -18.93
C GLN A 28 -0.74 -4.67 -18.95
N ALA A 29 0.02 -5.77 -18.94
CA ALA A 29 -0.58 -7.11 -18.91
C ALA A 29 -1.44 -7.33 -17.65
N ALA A 30 -0.97 -6.86 -16.49
CA ALA A 30 -1.75 -6.92 -15.25
C ALA A 30 -3.06 -6.14 -15.35
N ARG A 31 -3.06 -4.95 -15.97
CA ARG A 31 -4.27 -4.15 -16.23
C ARG A 31 -5.23 -4.86 -17.16
N ASP A 32 -4.74 -5.40 -18.27
CA ASP A 32 -5.54 -6.10 -19.27
C ASP A 32 -6.21 -7.35 -18.67
N TRP A 33 -5.49 -8.11 -17.84
CA TRP A 33 -6.07 -9.24 -17.11
C TRP A 33 -7.18 -8.79 -16.16
N VAL A 34 -6.99 -7.72 -15.39
CA VAL A 34 -8.04 -7.22 -14.50
C VAL A 34 -9.25 -6.73 -15.28
N ALA A 35 -9.05 -5.95 -16.36
CA ALA A 35 -10.12 -5.49 -17.23
C ALA A 35 -10.92 -6.67 -17.81
N SER A 36 -10.24 -7.69 -18.35
CA SER A 36 -10.90 -8.88 -18.90
C SER A 36 -11.75 -9.62 -17.87
N ASN A 37 -11.36 -9.65 -16.59
CA ASN A 37 -12.16 -10.28 -15.55
C ASN A 37 -13.27 -9.37 -15.00
N LEU A 38 -13.19 -8.04 -15.16
CA LEU A 38 -14.28 -7.12 -14.82
C LEU A 38 -15.41 -7.18 -15.86
N ASP A 39 -15.08 -7.45 -17.12
CA ASP A 39 -16.04 -7.58 -18.22
C ASP A 39 -16.79 -8.92 -18.22
N HIS A 40 -16.38 -9.87 -17.35
CA HIS A 40 -17.12 -11.10 -17.09
C HIS A 40 -18.06 -10.89 -15.90
N PRO A 41 -19.37 -10.63 -16.10
CA PRO A 41 -20.32 -10.66 -14.99
C PRO A 41 -20.24 -12.05 -14.36
N SER A 42 -20.15 -12.10 -13.02
CA SER A 42 -20.26 -13.36 -12.29
C SER A 42 -21.64 -13.95 -12.59
N THR A 43 -21.75 -14.80 -13.61
CA THR A 43 -22.94 -15.61 -13.77
C THR A 43 -22.90 -16.63 -12.65
N ASN A 44 -23.86 -16.55 -11.74
CA ASN A 44 -24.11 -17.61 -10.74
C ASN A 44 -24.67 -18.89 -11.41
N ASP A 45 -24.64 -18.98 -12.75
CA ASP A 45 -25.15 -20.11 -13.50
C ASP A 45 -24.09 -21.21 -13.52
N ALA A 46 -24.39 -22.26 -12.77
CA ALA A 46 -23.68 -23.53 -12.71
C ALA A 46 -23.80 -24.29 -14.06
N GLY A 47 -23.28 -23.72 -15.14
CA GLY A 47 -23.19 -24.32 -16.47
C GLY A 47 -21.77 -24.81 -16.75
N THR A 48 -21.67 -26.05 -17.23
CA THR A 48 -20.45 -26.86 -17.45
C THR A 48 -19.53 -26.35 -18.57
N ASP A 49 -19.05 -25.10 -18.52
CA ASP A 49 -17.89 -24.68 -19.30
C ASP A 49 -16.76 -24.18 -18.39
N SER A 50 -15.62 -24.86 -18.46
CA SER A 50 -14.55 -24.81 -17.46
C SER A 50 -13.55 -23.66 -17.61
N THR A 51 -13.86 -22.68 -18.47
CA THR A 51 -13.12 -21.41 -18.54
C THR A 51 -13.50 -20.58 -17.32
N LYS A 52 -12.88 -20.89 -16.18
CA LYS A 52 -13.15 -20.25 -14.88
C LYS A 52 -13.09 -18.72 -15.02
N SER A 53 -14.24 -18.06 -15.13
CA SER A 53 -14.35 -16.63 -14.94
C SER A 53 -13.92 -16.33 -13.51
N GLY A 54 -12.75 -15.73 -13.32
CA GLY A 54 -12.33 -15.26 -12.02
C GLY A 54 -13.23 -14.11 -11.61
N PHE A 55 -13.79 -14.14 -10.41
CA PHE A 55 -14.44 -12.95 -9.86
C PHE A 55 -13.35 -12.02 -9.30
N VAL A 56 -13.41 -10.73 -9.63
CA VAL A 56 -12.51 -9.72 -9.08
C VAL A 56 -13.25 -8.93 -8.00
N TRP A 57 -12.71 -8.94 -6.79
CA TRP A 57 -13.10 -7.98 -5.75
C TRP A 57 -12.06 -6.87 -5.66
N LEU A 58 -12.51 -5.62 -5.77
CA LEU A 58 -11.67 -4.44 -5.65
C LEU A 58 -11.75 -3.86 -4.24
N ARG A 59 -10.60 -3.53 -3.68
CA ARG A 59 -10.48 -2.71 -2.47
C ARG A 59 -9.83 -1.38 -2.82
N ARG A 60 -10.54 -0.28 -2.61
CA ARG A 60 -9.96 1.05 -2.73
C ARG A 60 -8.98 1.29 -1.58
N LEU A 61 -7.77 1.67 -1.94
CA LEU A 61 -6.77 2.22 -1.03
C LEU A 61 -6.70 3.72 -1.29
N PHE A 62 -6.35 4.50 -0.29
CA PHE A 62 -6.12 5.94 -0.46
C PHE A 62 -4.62 6.17 -0.38
N THR A 63 -4.09 6.89 -1.37
CA THR A 63 -2.71 7.36 -1.37
C THR A 63 -2.68 8.86 -1.13
N ASP A 64 -1.52 9.39 -0.75
CA ASP A 64 -1.30 10.83 -0.72
C ASP A 64 -1.44 11.43 -2.14
N PRO A 65 -1.55 12.77 -2.28
CA PRO A 65 -1.71 13.41 -3.59
C PRO A 65 -0.57 13.13 -4.57
N THR A 66 0.62 12.76 -4.08
CA THR A 66 1.75 12.37 -4.93
C THR A 66 1.74 10.89 -5.32
N GLY A 67 0.80 10.12 -4.78
CA GLY A 67 0.65 8.70 -5.12
C GLY A 67 1.78 7.81 -4.62
N ARG A 68 2.55 8.29 -3.64
CA ARG A 68 3.75 7.60 -3.14
C ARG A 68 3.45 6.76 -1.92
N ASP A 69 2.56 7.24 -1.05
CA ASP A 69 2.34 6.71 0.29
C ASP A 69 0.88 6.33 0.54
N LEU A 70 0.66 5.28 1.33
CA LEU A 70 -0.66 4.93 1.85
C LEU A 70 -0.94 5.73 3.13
N VAL A 71 -2.14 6.31 3.27
CA VAL A 71 -2.33 7.42 4.22
C VAL A 71 -2.91 7.05 5.60
N ALA A 72 -3.48 5.86 5.86
CA ALA A 72 -3.89 5.50 7.25
C ALA A 72 -4.23 4.01 7.49
N MET A 73 -3.78 3.46 8.63
CA MET A 73 -4.39 2.34 9.37
C MET A 73 -3.73 2.16 10.77
N ASP A 74 -4.51 1.78 11.79
CA ASP A 74 -3.99 1.48 13.15
C ASP A 74 -4.74 0.30 13.81
N SER A 75 -4.15 -0.34 14.83
CA SER A 75 -4.70 -1.53 15.52
C SER A 75 -4.38 -1.52 17.02
N ARG A 76 -5.34 -1.97 17.85
CA ARG A 76 -5.12 -2.20 19.29
C ARG A 76 -4.47 -3.55 19.60
N GLN A 77 -4.37 -4.46 18.63
CA GLN A 77 -3.75 -5.77 18.83
C GLN A 77 -2.23 -5.68 18.75
N ARG A 78 -1.51 -6.56 19.46
CA ARG A 78 -0.05 -6.67 19.35
C ARG A 78 0.40 -7.09 17.95
N ARG A 79 -0.27 -8.05 17.31
CA ARG A 79 0.18 -8.58 16.01
C ARG A 79 -0.43 -7.80 14.85
N PHE A 80 0.36 -7.58 13.81
CA PHE A 80 -0.12 -7.11 12.52
C PHE A 80 -0.98 -8.21 11.88
N HIS A 81 -2.25 -7.92 11.65
CA HIS A 81 -3.20 -8.83 11.03
C HIS A 81 -4.16 -8.06 10.11
N GLY A 82 -4.93 -8.80 9.31
CA GLY A 82 -5.99 -8.24 8.46
C GLY A 82 -5.50 -7.11 7.56
N GLY A 83 -6.25 -6.00 7.55
CA GLY A 83 -5.94 -4.84 6.72
C GLY A 83 -4.58 -4.22 7.01
N LEU A 84 -4.12 -4.22 8.26
CA LEU A 84 -2.90 -3.50 8.64
C LEU A 84 -1.66 -4.26 8.19
N ARG A 85 -1.67 -5.58 8.35
CA ARG A 85 -0.63 -6.43 7.76
C ARG A 85 -0.61 -6.26 6.24
N ARG A 86 -1.79 -6.23 5.61
CA ARG A 86 -1.88 -6.06 4.16
C ARG A 86 -1.36 -4.70 3.70
N PHE A 87 -1.64 -3.63 4.45
CA PHE A 87 -1.09 -2.30 4.20
C PHE A 87 0.44 -2.34 4.16
N LEU A 88 1.05 -2.96 5.17
CA LEU A 88 2.51 -3.00 5.30
C LEU A 88 3.16 -3.90 4.24
N GLU A 89 2.54 -5.02 3.89
CA GLU A 89 2.98 -5.86 2.76
C GLU A 89 2.95 -5.13 1.42
N LEU A 90 2.02 -4.19 1.25
CA LEU A 90 1.89 -3.40 0.02
C LEU A 90 2.90 -2.25 -0.02
N ARG A 91 3.16 -1.61 1.11
CA ARG A 91 4.17 -0.56 1.23
C ARG A 91 5.59 -1.12 1.15
N ASP A 92 5.84 -2.27 1.77
CA ASP A 92 7.16 -2.86 1.96
C ASP A 92 7.23 -4.28 1.35
N PRO A 93 7.19 -4.43 0.01
CA PRO A 93 7.26 -5.75 -0.64
C PRO A 93 8.65 -6.40 -0.52
N THR A 94 9.70 -5.59 -0.39
CA THR A 94 11.09 -6.02 -0.18
C THR A 94 11.59 -5.56 1.18
N CYS A 95 12.64 -6.21 1.68
CA CYS A 95 13.24 -5.89 2.96
C CYS A 95 13.64 -4.40 3.04
N ARG A 96 13.22 -3.72 4.10
CA ARG A 96 13.54 -2.30 4.32
C ARG A 96 14.96 -2.02 4.81
N VAL A 97 15.87 -3.00 4.86
CA VAL A 97 17.29 -2.73 5.13
C VAL A 97 17.97 -2.38 3.81
N PRO A 98 18.72 -1.26 3.73
CA PRO A 98 19.36 -0.83 2.48
C PRO A 98 20.18 -1.93 1.81
N TRP A 99 20.06 -2.01 0.48
CA TRP A 99 20.71 -3.01 -0.40
C TRP A 99 20.28 -4.46 -0.19
N CYS A 100 19.23 -4.72 0.61
CA CYS A 100 18.64 -6.04 0.75
C CYS A 100 17.42 -6.19 -0.15
N ASP A 101 17.57 -6.91 -1.26
CA ASP A 101 16.47 -7.16 -2.19
C ASP A 101 15.65 -8.43 -1.86
N ALA A 102 15.85 -8.99 -0.65
CA ALA A 102 15.11 -10.16 -0.22
C ALA A 102 13.62 -9.80 0.01
N PRO A 103 12.68 -10.71 -0.29
CA PRO A 103 11.27 -10.50 0.03
C PRO A 103 11.06 -10.21 1.52
N ALA A 104 10.21 -9.23 1.82
CA ALA A 104 9.74 -9.04 3.19
C ALA A 104 8.78 -10.19 3.55
N VAL A 105 9.16 -10.98 4.55
CA VAL A 105 8.35 -12.11 5.05
C VAL A 105 7.80 -11.84 6.44
N HIS A 106 8.39 -10.87 7.15
CA HIS A 106 7.91 -10.36 8.42
C HIS A 106 7.36 -8.96 8.25
N VAL A 107 6.21 -8.74 8.89
CA VAL A 107 5.68 -7.43 9.19
C VAL A 107 5.73 -7.29 10.69
N ASP A 108 6.58 -6.39 11.18
CA ASP A 108 6.86 -6.27 12.61
C ASP A 108 7.12 -4.82 13.01
N HIS A 109 7.23 -4.56 14.31
CA HIS A 109 7.41 -3.20 14.81
C HIS A 109 8.84 -2.73 14.61
N THR A 110 8.99 -1.47 14.22
CA THR A 110 10.26 -0.73 14.25
C THR A 110 10.63 -0.39 15.69
N ARG A 111 9.73 0.26 16.45
CA ARG A 111 9.82 0.34 17.92
C ARG A 111 9.01 -0.80 18.52
N SER A 112 9.67 -1.71 19.21
CA SER A 112 9.05 -2.90 19.78
C SER A 112 7.83 -2.57 20.67
N VAL A 113 6.86 -3.48 20.76
CA VAL A 113 5.72 -3.33 21.67
C VAL A 113 6.14 -3.33 23.13
N HIS A 114 7.20 -4.06 23.49
CA HIS A 114 7.68 -4.10 24.87
C HIS A 114 8.33 -2.76 25.29
N ASP A 115 8.87 -2.01 24.33
CA ASP A 115 9.36 -0.64 24.52
C ASP A 115 8.28 0.43 24.33
N GLY A 116 7.00 0.03 24.29
CA GLY A 116 5.86 0.93 24.18
C GLY A 116 5.52 1.37 22.75
N GLY A 117 6.04 0.70 21.72
CA GLY A 117 5.65 0.95 20.34
C GLY A 117 4.21 0.51 20.04
N ALA A 118 3.46 1.36 19.33
CA ALA A 118 2.09 1.08 18.90
C ALA A 118 2.06 0.14 17.68
N THR A 119 1.02 -0.68 17.55
CA THR A 119 0.78 -1.49 16.35
C THR A 119 0.06 -0.66 15.28
N SER A 120 0.83 0.20 14.61
CA SER A 120 0.31 1.14 13.63
C SER A 120 1.01 1.01 12.28
N ALA A 121 0.41 1.59 11.22
CA ALA A 121 1.05 1.67 9.91
C ALA A 121 2.38 2.46 9.96
N GLY A 122 2.48 3.48 10.82
CA GLY A 122 3.68 4.30 10.96
C GLY A 122 4.84 3.59 11.66
N ASN A 123 4.53 2.68 12.61
CA ASN A 123 5.54 1.96 13.40
C ASN A 123 5.81 0.53 12.92
N GLY A 124 5.07 0.02 11.93
CA GLY A 124 5.39 -1.27 11.30
C GLY A 124 6.40 -1.12 10.17
N ASP A 125 7.18 -2.16 9.91
CA ASP A 125 8.04 -2.29 8.73
C ASP A 125 8.02 -3.72 8.15
N GLY A 126 8.37 -3.83 6.87
CA GLY A 126 8.57 -5.10 6.17
C GLY A 126 10.04 -5.51 6.13
N LEU A 127 10.38 -6.67 6.72
CA LEU A 127 11.74 -7.19 6.76
C LEU A 127 11.81 -8.65 6.31
N CYS A 128 12.97 -9.04 5.78
CA CYS A 128 13.27 -10.46 5.56
C CYS A 128 13.53 -11.15 6.91
N GLU A 129 13.48 -12.48 6.95
CA GLU A 129 13.77 -13.29 8.16
C GLU A 129 15.06 -12.84 8.85
N ARG A 130 16.16 -12.77 8.10
CA ARG A 130 17.48 -12.41 8.62
C ARG A 130 17.47 -11.03 9.26
N HIS A 131 16.98 -10.01 8.57
CA HIS A 131 17.04 -8.64 9.09
C HIS A 131 16.04 -8.39 10.21
N ASN A 132 14.91 -9.10 10.21
CA ASN A 132 14.00 -9.08 11.34
C ASN A 132 14.64 -9.67 12.61
N GLN A 133 15.51 -10.66 12.48
CA GLN A 133 16.29 -11.18 13.61
C GLN A 133 17.43 -10.22 13.99
N VAL A 134 18.17 -9.68 12.99
CA VAL A 134 19.28 -8.73 13.21
C VAL A 134 18.84 -7.49 14.00
N LYS A 135 17.64 -6.95 13.75
CA LYS A 135 17.17 -5.75 14.45
C LYS A 135 17.05 -5.93 15.97
N GLU A 136 16.90 -7.17 16.44
CA GLU A 136 16.77 -7.51 17.87
C GLU A 136 18.13 -7.70 18.55
N HIS A 137 19.25 -7.67 17.80
CA HIS A 137 20.58 -7.78 18.38
C HIS A 137 21.08 -6.44 18.95
N ASP A 138 21.82 -6.52 20.05
CA ASP A 138 22.42 -5.36 20.71
C ASP A 138 23.21 -4.45 19.74
N GLY A 139 23.02 -3.13 19.89
CA GLY A 139 23.68 -2.10 19.09
C GLY A 139 23.02 -1.81 17.73
N TRP A 140 22.01 -2.58 17.33
CA TRP A 140 21.13 -2.21 16.21
C TRP A 140 19.98 -1.35 16.71
N HIS A 141 19.75 -0.22 16.04
CA HIS A 141 18.62 0.66 16.35
C HIS A 141 17.91 1.09 15.07
N PHE A 142 16.62 0.83 15.02
CA PHE A 142 15.76 1.22 13.92
C PHE A 142 14.81 2.31 14.42
N THR A 143 14.74 3.43 13.71
CA THR A 143 13.95 4.60 14.12
C THR A 143 13.15 5.13 12.96
N VAL A 144 11.83 5.23 13.12
CA VAL A 144 10.95 5.93 12.19
C VAL A 144 11.26 7.43 12.23
N GLN A 145 11.70 8.00 11.11
CA GLN A 145 11.93 9.44 10.95
C GLN A 145 10.69 10.15 10.41
N SER A 146 9.95 9.49 9.51
CA SER A 146 8.67 9.95 8.99
C SER A 146 7.72 8.76 8.84
N THR A 147 6.45 8.96 9.18
CA THR A 147 5.44 7.89 9.10
C THR A 147 4.86 7.72 7.70
N GLY A 148 4.96 8.74 6.85
CA GLY A 148 4.28 8.79 5.55
C GLY A 148 2.75 8.85 5.60
N LEU A 149 2.17 9.06 6.78
CA LEU A 149 0.71 9.10 6.97
C LEU A 149 0.12 10.52 6.93
N ASP A 150 0.97 11.55 7.03
CA ASP A 150 0.56 12.96 7.07
C ASP A 150 0.63 13.66 5.69
N GLY A 151 1.01 12.93 4.64
CA GLY A 151 1.14 13.45 3.29
C GLY A 151 2.35 14.38 3.09
N THR A 152 3.28 14.46 4.04
CA THR A 152 4.48 15.33 3.95
C THR A 152 5.65 14.67 3.23
N GLY A 153 5.57 13.37 2.97
CA GLY A 153 6.59 12.58 2.29
C GLY A 153 6.53 11.12 2.72
N PRO A 154 7.49 10.29 2.27
CA PRO A 154 7.41 8.85 2.46
C PRO A 154 7.69 8.37 3.86
N HIS A 155 7.21 7.15 4.14
CA HIS A 155 7.65 6.43 5.33
C HIS A 155 9.16 6.19 5.26
N HIS A 156 9.87 6.70 6.27
CA HIS A 156 11.32 6.77 6.28
C HIS A 156 11.87 6.21 7.60
N LEU A 157 12.79 5.26 7.48
CA LEU A 157 13.50 4.66 8.60
C LEU A 157 14.96 5.11 8.60
N ARG A 158 15.51 5.32 9.79
CA ARG A 158 16.96 5.40 10.01
C ARG A 158 17.41 4.19 10.81
N ILE A 159 18.44 3.52 10.29
CA ILE A 159 19.02 2.30 10.86
C ILE A 159 20.43 2.64 11.32
N HIS A 160 20.66 2.59 12.63
CA HIS A 160 21.98 2.68 13.23
C HIS A 160 22.52 1.28 13.48
N THR A 161 23.74 1.03 13.02
CA THR A 161 24.44 -0.25 13.14
C THR A 161 25.40 -0.26 14.33
N PRO A 162 25.76 -1.43 14.88
CA PRO A 162 26.73 -1.52 15.98
C PRO A 162 28.11 -0.94 15.64
N THR A 163 28.45 -0.82 14.36
CA THR A 163 29.71 -0.21 13.89
C THR A 163 29.67 1.33 13.88
N GLY A 164 28.58 1.95 14.33
CA GLY A 164 28.41 3.40 14.40
C GLY A 164 27.97 4.05 13.09
N THR A 165 27.64 3.26 12.07
CA THR A 165 27.16 3.78 10.78
C THR A 165 25.65 3.86 10.76
N SER A 166 25.12 4.95 10.20
CA SER A 166 23.68 5.15 10.01
C SER A 166 23.32 5.07 8.52
N TYR A 167 22.20 4.42 8.24
CA TYR A 167 21.64 4.29 6.90
C TYR A 167 20.17 4.68 6.88
N ASP A 168 19.72 5.16 5.72
CA ASP A 168 18.34 5.58 5.51
C ASP A 168 17.61 4.61 4.59
N SER A 169 16.36 4.33 4.92
CA SER A 169 15.48 3.46 4.16
C SER A 169 14.15 4.15 3.91
N THR A 170 13.93 4.52 2.67
CA THR A 170 12.70 5.17 2.18
C THR A 170 11.77 4.13 1.59
N ALA A 171 10.47 4.27 1.85
CA ALA A 171 9.48 3.39 1.25
C ALA A 171 9.50 3.50 -0.27
N PRO A 172 9.43 2.37 -1.00
CA PRO A 172 9.27 2.43 -2.44
C PRO A 172 7.93 3.11 -2.78
N PRO A 173 7.86 3.89 -3.88
CA PRO A 173 6.61 4.49 -4.32
C PRO A 173 5.59 3.40 -4.66
N ILE A 174 4.39 3.49 -4.07
CA ILE A 174 3.37 2.44 -4.23
C ILE A 174 2.85 2.31 -5.67
N HIS A 175 2.89 3.39 -6.45
CA HIS A 175 2.53 3.40 -7.88
C HIS A 175 3.68 3.03 -8.81
N GLY A 176 4.83 2.64 -8.25
CA GLY A 176 6.04 2.37 -9.01
C GLY A 176 6.85 3.63 -9.31
N GLU A 177 8.13 3.42 -9.61
CA GLU A 177 9.03 4.50 -9.99
C GLU A 177 8.58 5.17 -11.29
N GLY A 178 8.73 6.49 -11.37
CA GLY A 178 8.39 7.26 -12.57
C GLY A 178 6.89 7.47 -12.82
N TRP A 179 6.00 6.99 -11.95
CA TRP A 179 4.59 7.38 -12.01
C TRP A 179 4.45 8.89 -11.80
N THR A 180 3.61 9.52 -12.61
CA THR A 180 3.32 10.96 -12.49
C THR A 180 1.85 11.19 -12.15
N PRO A 181 1.54 12.07 -11.18
CA PRO A 181 0.17 12.37 -10.81
C PRO A 181 -0.58 13.06 -11.95
N PRO A 182 -1.91 12.91 -12.01
CA PRO A 182 -2.73 13.65 -12.96
C PRO A 182 -2.60 15.15 -12.70
N THR A 183 -2.56 15.95 -13.76
CA THR A 183 -2.63 17.41 -13.63
C THR A 183 -3.99 17.81 -13.10
N LEU A 184 -4.03 18.52 -11.96
CA LEU A 184 -5.27 18.95 -11.27
C LEU A 184 -6.27 19.73 -12.16
N ARG A 185 -5.84 20.21 -13.34
CA ARG A 185 -6.72 20.84 -14.33
C ARG A 185 -7.68 19.88 -15.03
N ASP A 186 -7.37 18.59 -15.11
CA ASP A 186 -8.22 17.60 -15.79
C ASP A 186 -9.28 16.99 -14.87
N SER A 187 -9.18 17.19 -13.56
CA SER A 187 -10.03 16.54 -12.55
C SER A 187 -11.21 17.36 -12.04
N ALA A 188 -11.32 18.64 -12.39
CA ALA A 188 -12.37 19.51 -11.84
C ALA A 188 -13.77 19.29 -12.45
N HIS A 189 -13.87 18.71 -13.66
CA HIS A 189 -15.16 18.58 -14.36
C HIS A 189 -15.72 17.15 -14.46
N ASP A 190 -14.97 16.12 -14.05
CA ASP A 190 -15.34 14.73 -14.39
C ASP A 190 -15.80 13.88 -13.20
N TRP A 191 -15.71 14.38 -11.96
CA TRP A 191 -16.01 13.57 -10.76
C TRP A 191 -17.21 14.04 -9.91
N ILE A 192 -17.82 15.18 -10.23
CA ILE A 192 -19.10 15.58 -9.65
C ILE A 192 -20.12 15.49 -10.78
N PRO A 193 -21.05 14.52 -10.76
CA PRO A 193 -22.18 14.59 -11.67
C PRO A 193 -22.93 15.90 -11.39
N ASP A 194 -23.23 16.70 -12.43
CA ASP A 194 -23.91 18.00 -12.32
C ASP A 194 -25.26 17.97 -11.57
N HIS A 195 -25.79 16.78 -11.27
CA HIS A 195 -27.02 16.55 -10.53
C HIS A 195 -26.83 16.27 -9.02
N ALA A 196 -25.60 16.23 -8.50
CA ALA A 196 -25.34 15.90 -7.10
C ALA A 196 -25.51 17.08 -6.13
N THR A 197 -25.69 18.31 -6.61
CA THR A 197 -25.81 19.50 -5.74
C THR A 197 -27.22 19.79 -5.25
N GLU A 198 -28.27 19.16 -5.79
CA GLU A 198 -29.66 19.45 -5.41
C GLU A 198 -30.29 18.47 -4.40
N ALA A 199 -29.60 17.40 -3.99
CA ALA A 199 -30.20 16.34 -3.16
C ALA A 199 -29.54 16.09 -1.79
N TRP A 200 -28.52 16.86 -1.39
CA TRP A 200 -27.76 16.62 -0.14
C TRP A 200 -27.91 17.69 0.93
N HIS A 201 -28.83 18.65 0.75
CA HIS A 201 -29.26 19.54 1.82
C HIS A 201 -30.60 19.05 2.36
N ASP A 202 -30.63 18.81 3.68
CA ASP A 202 -31.80 18.55 4.53
C ASP A 202 -32.16 17.07 4.77
N ASP A 203 -31.33 16.33 5.52
CA ASP A 203 -31.84 15.30 6.45
C ASP A 203 -30.85 14.83 7.55
N TRP A 204 -30.04 15.73 8.13
CA TRP A 204 -29.02 15.37 9.12
C TRP A 204 -29.34 15.77 10.58
N HIS A 205 -30.61 16.01 10.93
CA HIS A 205 -30.98 16.41 12.30
C HIS A 205 -31.78 15.40 13.14
N ASP A 206 -32.37 14.33 12.61
CA ASP A 206 -33.34 13.52 13.38
C ASP A 206 -32.91 12.07 13.72
N ALA A 207 -31.64 11.69 13.56
CA ALA A 207 -31.22 10.30 13.81
C ALA A 207 -30.63 10.01 15.22
N TRP A 208 -30.56 10.99 16.13
CA TRP A 208 -30.05 10.79 17.50
C TRP A 208 -30.83 11.59 18.56
N ALA A 209 -32.11 11.27 18.72
CA ALA A 209 -32.89 11.55 19.92
C ALA A 209 -33.55 10.26 20.44
#